data_AF-A0A9D4JY87-F1
#
_entry.id   AF-A0A9D4JY87-F1
#
_cell.length_a   1.000
_cell.length_b   1.000
_cell.length_c   1.000
_cell.angle_alpha   90.00
_cell.angle_beta   90.00
_cell.angle_gamma   90.00
#
_symmetry.space_group_name_H-M   'P 1'
#
loop_
_entity.id
_entity.type
_entity.pdbx_description
1 polymer ?
#
loop_
_entity_poly.entity_id
_entity_poly.type
_entity_poly.pdbx_seq_one_letter_code
_entity_poly.pdbx_strand_id
1 'polypeptide(L)' 'MDIEWLQRDLGLYVVNMFDTGQAARVLNCARFSLAYMLQQYCDVDADKQYQMADWRIR' A
#
# COMPACT_ATOMS: atom_id res chain seq x y z
N MET A 1 -1.86 -5.13 9.93
CA MET A 1 -1.29 -4.08 9.04
C MET A 1 0.21 -4.29 8.91
N ASP A 2 0.86 -3.79 7.85
CA ASP A 2 2.27 -4.08 7.54
C ASP A 2 3.23 -3.83 8.71
N ILE A 3 3.02 -2.75 9.48
CA ILE A 3 3.84 -2.42 10.66
C ILE A 3 3.80 -3.52 11.73
N GLU A 4 2.64 -4.12 11.97
CA GLU A 4 2.50 -5.21 12.95
C GLU A 4 3.22 -6.48 12.45
N TRP A 5 3.15 -6.77 11.14
CA TRP A 5 3.86 -7.91 10.55
C TRP A 5 5.38 -7.72 10.62
N LEU A 6 5.87 -6.52 10.30
CA LEU A 6 7.28 -6.16 10.43
C LEU A 6 7.80 -6.36 11.87
N GLN A 7 7.02 -5.92 12.86
CA GLN A 7 7.40 -6.08 14.28
C GLN A 7 7.34 -7.53 14.73
N ARG A 8 6.25 -8.25 14.42
CA ARG A 8 6.03 -9.63 14.89
C ARG A 8 6.98 -10.62 14.26
N ASP A 9 7.15 -10.55 12.94
CA ASP A 9 7.82 -11.62 12.17
C ASP A 9 9.31 -11.34 11.97
N LEU A 10 9.72 -10.07 12.00
CA LEU A 10 11.10 -9.64 11.69
C LEU A 10 11.74 -8.77 12.78
N GLY A 11 11.00 -8.34 13.81
CA GLY A 11 11.51 -7.43 14.84
C GLY A 11 11.88 -6.04 14.29
N LEU A 12 11.30 -5.63 13.16
CA LEU A 12 11.60 -4.37 12.48
C LEU A 12 10.69 -3.23 12.95
N TYR A 13 11.25 -2.02 12.99
CA TYR A 13 10.56 -0.79 13.37
C TYR A 13 10.79 0.29 12.33
N VAL A 14 9.81 1.17 12.15
CA VAL A 14 9.87 2.29 11.20
C VAL A 14 9.71 3.59 11.97
N VAL A 15 10.62 4.54 11.73
CA VAL A 15 10.56 5.90 12.28
C VAL A 15 10.54 6.88 11.11
N ASN A 16 9.74 7.95 11.22
CA ASN A 16 9.58 8.97 10.19
C ASN A 16 8.97 8.44 8.87
N MET A 17 7.90 7.65 8.97
CA MET A 17 7.15 7.13 7.82
C MET A 17 6.16 8.15 7.26
N PHE A 18 6.02 8.19 5.94
CA PHE A 18 4.92 8.87 5.26
C PHE A 18 3.98 7.84 4.60
N ASP A 19 2.71 7.83 4.99
CA ASP A 19 1.69 6.94 4.44
C ASP A 19 0.83 7.69 3.40
N THR A 20 0.94 7.29 2.13
CA THR A 20 0.18 7.89 1.01
C THR A 20 -1.31 7.62 1.11
N GLY A 21 -1.73 6.51 1.71
CA GLY A 21 -3.14 6.21 2.00
C GLY A 21 -3.72 7.20 3.00
N GLN A 22 -2.96 7.60 4.02
CA GLN A 22 -3.39 8.68 4.94
C GLN A 22 -3.39 10.04 4.24
N ALA A 23 -2.35 10.35 3.47
CA ALA A 23 -2.28 11.59 2.72
C ALA A 23 -3.49 11.78 1.78
N ALA A 24 -3.90 10.72 1.07
CA ALA A 24 -5.06 10.76 0.19
C ALA A 24 -6.39 11.04 0.93
N ARG A 25 -6.51 10.60 2.19
CA ARG A 25 -7.69 10.94 3.03
C ARG A 25 -7.67 12.39 3.46
N VAL A 26 -6.51 12.91 3.86
CA VAL A 26 -6.33 14.32 4.24
C VAL A 26 -6.63 15.24 3.06
N LEU A 27 -6.18 14.86 1.86
CA LEU A 27 -6.44 15.59 0.62
C LEU A 27 -7.85 15.37 0.06
N ASN A 28 -8.67 14.54 0.72
CA ASN A 28 -10.03 14.21 0.31
C ASN A 28 -10.12 13.74 -1.16
N CYS A 29 -9.19 12.88 -1.58
CA CYS A 29 -9.19 12.28 -2.90
C CYS A 29 -10.47 11.46 -3.13
N ALA A 30 -10.90 11.32 -4.40
CA ALA A 30 -12.12 10.58 -4.72
C ALA A 30 -12.06 9.09 -4.30
N ARG A 31 -10.85 8.51 -4.27
CA ARG A 31 -10.57 7.17 -3.73
C ARG A 31 -9.21 7.17 -3.03
N PHE A 32 -9.02 6.26 -2.08
CA PHE A 32 -7.80 6.17 -1.27
C PHE A 32 -6.94 4.93 -1.60
N SER A 33 -7.26 4.21 -2.67
CA SER A 33 -6.50 3.02 -3.07
C SER A 33 -5.24 3.41 -3.84
N LEU A 34 -4.18 2.61 -3.70
CA LEU A 34 -2.96 2.78 -4.49
C LEU A 34 -3.26 2.75 -6.00
N ALA A 35 -4.15 1.86 -6.45
CA ALA A 35 -4.58 1.79 -7.84
C ALA A 35 -5.16 3.10 -8.37
N TYR A 36 -5.95 3.82 -7.56
CA TYR A 36 -6.47 5.13 -7.95
C TYR A 36 -5.35 6.17 -8.04
N MET A 37 -4.42 6.18 -7.09
CA MET A 37 -3.29 7.12 -7.11
C MET A 37 -2.35 6.87 -8.30
N LEU A 38 -2.09 5.60 -8.62
CA LEU A 38 -1.29 5.21 -9.79
C LEU A 38 -1.93 5.70 -11.09
N GLN A 39 -3.24 5.50 -11.25
CA GLN A 39 -3.93 5.99 -12.43
C GLN A 39 -3.93 7.53 -12.49
N GLN A 40 -4.26 8.20 -11.37
CA GLN A 40 -4.43 9.65 -11.33
C GLN A 40 -3.12 10.42 -11.51
N TYR A 41 -2.02 9.95 -10.91
CA TYR A 41 -0.76 10.68 -10.87
C TYR A 41 0.32 10.14 -11.80
N CYS A 42 0.17 8.90 -12.28
CA CYS A 42 1.21 8.23 -13.08
C CYS A 42 0.68 7.64 -14.40
N ASP A 43 -0.63 7.69 -14.67
CA ASP A 43 -1.28 7.05 -15.81
C ASP A 43 -0.95 5.55 -15.92
N VAL A 44 -0.97 4.87 -14.76
CA VAL A 44 -0.70 3.42 -14.65
C VAL A 44 -1.93 2.67 -14.16
N ASP A 45 -2.39 1.73 -14.98
CA ASP A 45 -3.40 0.74 -14.60
C ASP A 45 -2.79 -0.35 -13.72
N ALA A 46 -3.25 -0.44 -12.47
CA ALA A 46 -2.80 -1.44 -11.53
C ALA A 46 -3.35 -2.84 -11.87
N ASP A 47 -2.46 -3.77 -12.19
CA ASP A 47 -2.80 -5.19 -12.28
C ASP A 47 -3.01 -5.79 -10.88
N LYS A 48 -4.18 -6.41 -10.67
CA LYS A 48 -4.58 -7.00 -9.39
C LYS A 48 -4.69 -8.51 -9.42
N GLN A 49 -4.28 -9.17 -10.51
CA GLN A 49 -4.46 -10.61 -10.69
C GLN A 49 -3.85 -11.43 -9.53
N TYR A 50 -2.78 -10.93 -8.91
CA TYR A 50 -2.05 -11.64 -7.84
C TYR A 50 -2.34 -11.13 -6.42
N GLN A 51 -3.30 -10.22 -6.22
CA GLN A 51 -3.52 -9.61 -4.90
C GLN A 51 -3.86 -10.64 -3.81
N MET A 52 -4.54 -11.73 -4.16
CA MET A 52 -4.90 -12.83 -3.25
C MET A 52 -4.16 -14.13 -3.55
N ALA A 53 -3.07 -14.07 -4.34
CA ALA A 53 -2.27 -15.25 -4.67
C ALA A 53 -1.52 -15.79 -3.44
N ASP A 54 -1.14 -17.07 -3.48
CA ASP A 54 -0.24 -17.65 -2.49
C ASP A 54 1.22 -17.31 -2.82
N TRP A 55 1.76 -16.30 -2.13
CA TRP A 55 3.13 -15.82 -2.30
C TRP A 55 4.22 -16.76 -1.73
N ARG A 56 3.84 -17.93 -1.19
CA ARG A 56 4.78 -18.94 -0.68
C ARG A 56 5.29 -19.91 -1.75
N ILE A 57 4.61 -19.98 -2.90
CA ILE A 57 5.04 -20.82 -4.04
C ILE A 57 6.44 -20.36 -4.52
N ARG A 58 7.28 -21.30 -4.96
CA ARG A 58 8.66 -21.09 -5.40
C ARG A 58 8.90 -21.75 -6.75
#